data_AF-A0A931GM42-F1
#
_entry.id   AF-A0A931GM42-F1
#
_cell.length_a   1.000
_cell.length_b   1.000
_cell.length_c   1.000
_cell.angle_alpha   90.00
_cell.angle_beta   90.00
_cell.angle_gamma   90.00
#
_symmetry.space_group_name_H-M   'P 1'
#
loop_
_entity.id
_entity.type
_entity.pdbx_description
1 polymer ?
#
loop_
_entity_poly.entity_id
_entity_poly.type
_entity_poly.pdbx_seq_one_letter_code
_entity_poly.pdbx_strand_id
1 'polypeptide(L)'
;MGRARVLSGAGAALRQWRHPPEFRIQASAWPREALAALTELARAEPLAQAIDEDDPPAPEPSAPAGPATPDGLPGRSVADVATSLWRLRNRMSRLEDAPRAVFRHLETAWDALTDAGVEILDHLNEPYDPGLSLSVVAFQPTPGLRREEIIETVRPTVYLGDRHIQMGQVIVGTPDPPETPPAGAEEARTR
;
A
#
# COMPACT_ATOMS: atom_id res chain seq x y z
N MET A 1 -11.93 -20.47 47.07
CA MET A 1 -12.96 -20.73 46.04
C MET A 1 -12.57 -19.96 44.80
N GLY A 2 -11.87 -20.61 43.87
CA GLY A 2 -11.36 -19.97 42.65
C GLY A 2 -12.02 -20.54 41.42
N ARG A 3 -12.39 -19.66 40.48
CA ARG A 3 -12.40 -19.89 39.02
C ARG A 3 -13.00 -18.68 38.31
N ALA A 4 -12.13 -17.85 37.71
CA ALA A 4 -12.48 -17.06 36.55
C ALA A 4 -11.65 -17.58 35.38
N ARG A 5 -12.31 -18.22 34.42
CA ARG A 5 -11.73 -18.77 33.20
C ARG A 5 -11.40 -17.61 32.26
N VAL A 6 -10.14 -17.47 31.86
CA VAL A 6 -9.76 -16.69 30.68
C VAL A 6 -10.04 -17.56 29.46
N LEU A 7 -11.22 -17.39 28.85
CA LEU A 7 -11.52 -17.88 27.51
C LEU A 7 -11.35 -16.73 26.53
N SER A 8 -10.12 -16.48 26.10
CA SER A 8 -9.82 -15.62 24.96
C SER A 8 -8.61 -16.22 24.25
N GLY A 9 -8.89 -17.10 23.31
CA GLY A 9 -7.86 -17.82 22.56
C GLY A 9 -8.40 -18.86 21.58
N ALA A 10 -9.64 -19.32 21.75
CA ALA A 10 -10.20 -20.38 20.90
C ALA A 10 -10.42 -19.96 19.43
N GLY A 11 -10.77 -18.69 19.15
CA GLY A 11 -11.10 -18.24 17.79
C GLY A 11 -9.91 -17.94 16.86
N ALA A 12 -8.75 -17.60 17.43
CA ALA A 12 -7.54 -17.35 16.64
C ALA A 12 -6.87 -18.67 16.19
N ALA A 13 -6.85 -19.67 17.08
CA ALA A 13 -6.28 -20.99 16.80
C ALA A 13 -7.04 -21.73 15.69
N LEU A 14 -8.37 -21.61 15.64
CA LEU A 14 -9.21 -22.26 14.62
C LEU A 14 -8.98 -21.70 13.20
N ARG A 15 -8.59 -20.42 13.06
CA ARG A 15 -8.30 -19.81 11.74
C ARG A 15 -6.99 -20.31 11.15
N GLN A 16 -6.01 -20.65 11.99
CA GLN A 16 -4.70 -21.17 11.54
C GLN A 16 -4.80 -22.57 10.92
N TRP A 17 -5.84 -23.35 11.24
CA TRP A 17 -6.04 -24.69 10.68
C TRP A 17 -6.43 -24.70 9.20
N ARG A 18 -6.88 -23.55 8.66
CA ARG A 18 -7.18 -23.37 7.23
C ARG A 18 -5.92 -23.11 6.39
N HIS A 19 -4.77 -22.88 7.02
CA HIS A 19 -3.51 -22.65 6.36
C HIS A 19 -2.58 -23.88 6.47
N PRO A 20 -1.75 -24.14 5.45
CA PRO A 20 -0.69 -25.15 5.51
C PRO A 20 0.21 -24.97 6.75
N PRO A 21 0.79 -26.06 7.29
CA PRO A 21 1.54 -26.03 8.55
C PRO A 21 2.71 -25.04 8.56
N GLU A 22 3.34 -24.80 7.41
CA GLU A 22 4.42 -23.84 7.21
C GLU A 22 4.02 -22.37 7.43
N PHE A 23 2.72 -22.05 7.36
CA PHE A 23 2.20 -20.69 7.60
C PHE A 23 1.54 -20.52 8.97
N ARG A 24 1.60 -21.54 9.83
CA ARG A 24 1.05 -21.44 11.18
C ARG A 24 2.04 -20.75 12.09
N ILE A 25 1.61 -19.63 12.65
CA ILE A 25 2.41 -18.87 13.62
C ILE A 25 2.60 -19.73 14.86
N GLN A 26 3.84 -20.11 15.13
CA GLN A 26 4.20 -20.83 16.35
C GLN A 26 3.95 -19.93 17.55
N ALA A 27 3.53 -20.54 18.67
CA ALA A 27 3.48 -19.81 19.92
C ALA A 27 4.88 -19.25 20.23
N SER A 28 4.96 -17.95 20.52
CA SER A 28 6.23 -17.30 20.86
C SER A 28 6.89 -18.03 22.03
N ALA A 29 8.17 -18.37 21.89
CA ALA A 29 8.96 -19.04 22.93
C ALA A 29 9.33 -18.14 24.12
N TRP A 30 8.67 -16.99 24.26
CA TRP A 30 9.01 -16.00 25.26
C TRP A 30 8.50 -16.44 26.64
N PRO A 31 9.32 -16.31 27.70
CA PRO A 31 8.85 -16.51 29.07
C PRO A 31 7.64 -15.63 29.36
N ARG A 32 6.67 -16.16 30.11
CA ARG A 32 5.40 -15.45 30.35
C ARG A 32 5.60 -14.14 31.09
N GLU A 33 6.59 -14.07 31.97
CA GLU A 33 6.97 -12.84 32.66
C GLU A 33 7.44 -11.73 31.71
N ALA A 34 8.17 -12.08 30.65
CA ALA A 34 8.66 -11.12 29.67
C ALA A 34 7.52 -10.54 28.83
N LEU A 35 6.54 -11.38 28.47
CA LEU A 35 5.32 -10.94 27.76
C LEU A 35 4.45 -10.03 28.63
N ALA A 36 4.33 -10.34 29.93
CA ALA A 36 3.61 -9.50 30.87
C ALA A 36 4.30 -8.14 31.04
N ALA A 37 5.62 -8.11 31.19
CA ALA A 37 6.41 -6.88 31.31
C ALA A 37 6.27 -5.98 30.08
N LEU A 38 6.35 -6.54 28.87
CA LEU A 38 6.12 -5.79 27.62
C LEU A 38 4.71 -5.24 27.50
N THR A 39 3.70 -5.98 27.96
CA THR A 39 2.30 -5.53 27.92
C THR A 39 2.07 -4.37 28.88
N GLU A 40 2.69 -4.40 30.06
CA GLU A 40 2.66 -3.27 31.00
C GLU A 40 3.40 -2.05 30.46
N LEU A 41 4.58 -2.24 29.84
CA LEU A 41 5.32 -1.16 29.19
C LEU A 41 4.51 -0.50 28.06
N ALA A 42 3.86 -1.31 27.21
CA ALA A 42 3.03 -0.83 26.11
C ALA A 42 1.75 -0.12 26.59
N ARG A 43 1.27 -0.40 27.80
CA ARG A 43 0.18 0.38 28.43
C ARG A 43 0.69 1.63 29.15
N ALA A 44 1.95 1.66 29.56
CA ALA A 44 2.54 2.73 30.35
C ALA A 44 3.09 3.90 29.51
N GLU A 45 3.09 3.81 28.18
CA GLU A 45 3.53 4.90 27.30
C GLU A 45 2.36 5.71 26.72
N PRO A 46 2.10 6.93 27.21
CA PRO A 46 1.64 8.02 26.38
C PRO A 46 2.87 8.78 25.86
N LEU A 47 3.62 8.20 24.92
CA LEU A 47 4.72 8.90 24.26
C LEU A 47 4.19 9.71 23.06
N ALA A 48 3.32 10.66 23.38
CA ALA A 48 2.85 11.68 22.44
C ALA A 48 2.51 12.96 23.23
N GLN A 49 3.50 13.58 23.87
CA GLN A 49 3.50 14.97 24.37
C GLN A 49 4.79 15.24 25.19
N ALA A 50 5.96 15.24 24.55
CA ALA A 50 7.20 15.77 25.17
C ALA A 50 8.34 15.95 24.15
N ILE A 51 8.03 16.49 22.96
CA ILE A 51 9.05 17.05 22.08
C ILE A 51 8.54 18.45 21.70
N ASP A 52 9.38 19.46 21.95
CA ASP A 52 9.24 20.90 21.69
C ASP A 52 8.41 21.75 22.66
N GLU A 53 9.03 22.07 23.79
CA GLU A 53 8.79 23.29 24.55
C GLU A 53 10.02 24.20 24.30
N ASP A 54 9.88 25.18 23.38
CA ASP A 54 10.62 26.48 23.26
C ASP A 54 10.85 26.96 21.80
N ASP A 55 9.81 27.07 20.97
CA ASP A 55 9.82 27.84 19.71
C ASP A 55 8.53 28.69 19.61
N PRO A 56 8.59 30.02 19.38
CA PRO A 56 7.39 30.87 19.28
C PRO A 56 6.52 30.50 18.07
N PRO A 57 5.18 30.55 18.19
CA PRO A 57 4.30 30.03 17.14
C PRO A 57 4.32 30.93 15.90
N ALA A 58 4.92 30.45 14.82
CA ALA A 58 4.57 30.88 13.48
C ALA A 58 3.11 30.45 13.19
N PRO A 59 2.29 31.29 12.52
CA PRO A 59 0.88 31.02 12.34
C PRO A 59 0.68 29.84 11.38
N GLU A 60 0.27 28.69 11.90
CA GLU A 60 -0.24 27.61 11.08
C GLU A 60 -1.56 28.05 10.40
N PRO A 61 -1.72 27.85 9.08
CA PRO A 61 -2.99 28.12 8.41
C PRO A 61 -4.05 27.18 8.97
N SER A 62 -5.04 27.76 9.63
CA SER A 62 -6.23 27.07 10.13
C SER A 62 -6.93 26.34 8.99
N ALA A 63 -6.72 25.03 8.88
CA ALA A 63 -7.67 24.16 8.23
C ALA A 63 -8.84 23.96 9.21
N PRO A 64 -10.09 24.23 8.80
CA PRO A 64 -11.22 24.06 9.70
C PRO A 64 -11.37 22.58 10.03
N ALA A 65 -11.24 22.26 11.32
CA ALA A 65 -11.75 21.02 11.89
C ALA A 65 -13.28 20.99 11.66
N GLY A 66 -13.69 20.45 10.51
CA GLY A 66 -15.09 20.11 10.25
C GLY A 66 -15.57 19.07 11.26
N PRO A 67 -16.87 19.06 11.60
CA PRO A 67 -17.42 18.15 12.59
C PRO A 67 -17.20 16.70 12.16
N ALA A 68 -16.52 15.93 13.01
CA ALA A 68 -16.38 14.49 12.85
C ALA A 68 -17.75 13.82 13.02
N THR A 69 -18.40 13.47 11.92
CA THR A 69 -19.52 12.52 11.89
C THR A 69 -18.98 11.18 11.37
N PRO A 70 -18.85 10.12 12.19
CA PRO A 70 -18.44 8.81 11.71
C PRO A 70 -19.65 8.03 11.20
N ASP A 71 -20.36 8.55 10.19
CA ASP A 71 -21.51 7.86 9.56
C ASP A 71 -21.11 7.04 8.32
N GLY A 72 -19.84 6.65 8.19
CA GLY A 72 -19.33 5.93 7.02
C GLY A 72 -18.18 4.96 7.33
N LEU A 73 -17.87 4.10 6.35
CA LEU A 73 -16.70 3.22 6.42
C LEU A 73 -15.41 4.05 6.59
N PRO A 74 -14.44 3.60 7.40
CA PRO A 74 -13.17 4.30 7.53
C PRO A 74 -12.43 4.29 6.19
N GLY A 75 -11.75 5.40 5.85
CA GLY A 75 -11.08 5.57 4.55
C GLY A 75 -10.11 4.44 4.20
N ARG A 76 -9.42 3.87 5.19
CA ARG A 76 -8.57 2.69 4.99
C ARG A 76 -9.34 1.48 4.48
N SER A 77 -10.51 1.19 5.04
CA SER A 77 -11.34 0.07 4.58
C SER A 77 -11.88 0.29 3.18
N VAL A 78 -12.25 1.53 2.84
CA VAL A 78 -12.63 1.90 1.48
C VAL A 78 -11.46 1.67 0.51
N ALA A 79 -10.25 2.10 0.89
CA ALA A 79 -9.05 1.90 0.10
C ALA A 79 -8.69 0.43 -0.12
N ASP A 80 -8.86 -0.41 0.91
CA ASP A 80 -8.62 -1.86 0.83
C ASP A 80 -9.61 -2.54 -0.13
N VAL A 81 -10.90 -2.15 -0.09
CA VAL A 81 -11.93 -2.65 -1.01
C VAL A 81 -11.65 -2.18 -2.43
N ALA A 82 -11.39 -0.90 -2.63
CA ALA A 82 -11.03 -0.31 -3.92
C ALA A 82 -9.82 -1.03 -4.56
N THR A 83 -8.77 -1.23 -3.77
CA THR A 83 -7.56 -1.96 -4.21
C THR A 83 -7.87 -3.40 -4.59
N SER A 84 -8.69 -4.09 -3.81
CA SER A 84 -9.08 -5.48 -4.10
C SER A 84 -9.89 -5.58 -5.40
N LEU A 85 -10.78 -4.61 -5.64
CA LEU A 85 -11.59 -4.54 -6.85
C LEU A 85 -10.74 -4.23 -8.08
N TRP A 86 -9.81 -3.28 -7.99
CA TRP A 86 -8.83 -2.97 -9.04
C TRP A 86 -7.97 -4.18 -9.38
N ARG A 87 -7.45 -4.91 -8.38
CA ARG A 87 -6.70 -6.16 -8.63
C ARG A 87 -7.54 -7.22 -9.33
N LEU A 88 -8.81 -7.35 -8.95
CA LEU A 88 -9.73 -8.28 -9.59
C LEU A 88 -9.97 -7.90 -11.05
N ARG A 89 -10.19 -6.61 -11.32
CA ARG A 89 -10.35 -6.06 -12.68
C ARG A 89 -9.12 -6.33 -13.55
N ASN A 90 -7.93 -6.02 -13.05
CA ASN A 90 -6.68 -6.24 -13.77
C ASN A 90 -6.36 -7.73 -13.97
N ARG A 91 -6.84 -8.61 -13.08
CA ARG A 91 -6.74 -10.06 -13.30
C ARG A 91 -7.73 -10.54 -14.36
N MET A 92 -8.97 -10.06 -14.31
CA MET A 92 -10.02 -10.47 -15.25
C MET A 92 -9.73 -10.00 -16.67
N SER A 93 -9.14 -8.81 -16.86
CA SER A 93 -8.75 -8.31 -18.19
C SER A 93 -7.65 -9.13 -18.86
N ARG A 94 -6.88 -9.92 -18.09
CA ARG A 94 -5.84 -10.81 -18.59
C ARG A 94 -6.34 -12.24 -18.89
N LEU A 95 -7.57 -12.57 -18.49
CA LEU A 95 -8.17 -13.88 -18.74
C LEU A 95 -8.95 -13.85 -20.05
N GLU A 96 -8.60 -14.72 -21.00
CA GLU A 96 -9.28 -14.81 -22.30
C GLU A 96 -10.74 -15.28 -22.15
N ASP A 97 -11.01 -16.20 -21.22
CA ASP A 97 -12.34 -16.78 -20.95
C ASP A 97 -12.87 -16.40 -19.55
N ALA A 98 -12.87 -15.11 -19.23
CA ALA A 98 -13.47 -14.63 -17.98
C ALA A 98 -15.00 -14.83 -17.96
N PRO A 99 -15.60 -15.37 -16.88
CA PRO A 99 -17.05 -15.51 -16.78
C PRO A 99 -17.75 -14.14 -16.83
N ARG A 100 -18.54 -13.89 -17.87
CA ARG A 100 -19.24 -12.60 -18.09
C ARG A 100 -20.06 -12.13 -16.89
N ALA A 101 -20.66 -13.07 -16.16
CA ALA A 101 -21.43 -12.75 -14.95
C ALA A 101 -20.56 -12.11 -13.86
N VAL A 102 -19.33 -12.60 -13.67
CA VAL A 102 -18.38 -12.05 -12.69
C VAL A 102 -17.92 -10.66 -13.12
N PHE A 103 -17.60 -10.49 -14.40
CA PHE A 103 -17.23 -9.17 -14.95
C PHE A 103 -18.35 -8.14 -14.74
N ARG A 104 -19.61 -8.52 -15.00
CA ARG A 104 -20.76 -7.63 -14.73
C ARG A 104 -20.87 -7.23 -13.25
N HIS A 105 -20.72 -8.18 -12.32
CA HIS A 105 -20.77 -7.85 -10.89
C HIS A 105 -19.60 -6.97 -10.44
N LEU A 106 -18.42 -7.17 -11.04
CA LEU A 106 -17.26 -6.31 -10.85
C LEU A 106 -17.55 -4.88 -11.31
N GLU A 107 -18.07 -4.68 -12.51
CA GLU A 107 -18.41 -3.34 -13.02
C GLU A 107 -19.51 -2.69 -12.16
N THR A 108 -20.56 -3.42 -11.75
CA THR A 108 -21.57 -2.88 -10.82
C THR A 108 -20.98 -2.46 -9.48
N ALA A 109 -20.02 -3.22 -8.94
CA ALA A 109 -19.33 -2.82 -7.71
C ALA A 109 -18.41 -1.61 -7.93
N TRP A 110 -17.83 -1.47 -9.12
CA TRP A 110 -17.01 -0.33 -9.50
C TRP A 110 -17.84 0.94 -9.62
N ASP A 111 -18.99 0.86 -10.27
CA ASP A 111 -19.96 1.95 -10.39
C ASP A 111 -20.42 2.41 -9.01
N ALA A 112 -20.77 1.47 -8.12
CA ALA A 112 -21.17 1.79 -6.76
C ALA A 112 -20.08 2.51 -5.94
N LEU A 113 -18.80 2.17 -6.14
CA LEU A 113 -17.69 2.91 -5.53
C LEU A 113 -17.56 4.32 -6.11
N THR A 114 -17.70 4.44 -7.43
CA THR A 114 -17.63 5.72 -8.14
C THR A 114 -18.77 6.65 -7.70
N ASP A 115 -19.99 6.14 -7.61
CA ASP A 115 -21.17 6.87 -7.12
C ASP A 115 -21.01 7.30 -5.65
N ALA A 116 -20.27 6.53 -4.85
CA ALA A 116 -19.90 6.88 -3.48
C ALA A 116 -18.73 7.89 -3.40
N GLY A 117 -18.24 8.38 -4.55
CA GLY A 117 -17.17 9.37 -4.64
C GLY A 117 -15.76 8.78 -4.51
N VAL A 118 -15.58 7.47 -4.70
CA VAL A 118 -14.27 6.83 -4.72
C VAL A 118 -13.66 6.91 -6.11
N GLU A 119 -12.47 7.48 -6.22
CA GLU A 119 -11.69 7.52 -7.45
C GLU A 119 -10.46 6.63 -7.29
N ILE A 120 -10.24 5.74 -8.27
CA ILE A 120 -9.12 4.79 -8.29
C ILE A 120 -8.28 5.11 -9.53
N LEU A 121 -7.04 5.56 -9.31
CA LEU A 121 -6.11 5.90 -10.39
C LEU A 121 -5.06 4.79 -10.55
N ASP A 122 -4.97 4.30 -11.79
CA ASP A 122 -3.91 3.41 -12.26
C ASP A 122 -2.94 4.24 -13.10
N HIS A 123 -1.65 4.22 -12.73
CA HIS A 123 -0.63 5.06 -13.34
C HIS A 123 0.13 4.36 -14.48
N LEU A 124 -0.37 3.23 -14.97
CA LEU A 124 0.31 2.42 -15.98
C LEU A 124 0.52 3.20 -17.29
N ASN A 125 1.76 3.18 -17.80
CA ASN A 125 2.24 3.90 -18.99
C ASN A 125 2.27 5.43 -18.87
N GLU A 126 2.08 5.98 -17.66
CA GLU A 126 2.28 7.41 -17.43
C GLU A 126 3.78 7.74 -17.37
N PRO A 127 4.22 8.89 -17.92
CA PRO A 127 5.59 9.34 -17.72
C PRO A 127 5.87 9.54 -16.24
N TYR A 128 7.02 9.06 -15.77
CA TYR A 128 7.42 9.26 -14.39
C TYR A 128 8.08 10.64 -14.23
N ASP A 129 7.62 11.41 -13.25
CA ASP A 129 8.25 12.65 -12.80
C ASP A 129 8.46 12.55 -11.28
N PRO A 130 9.67 12.85 -10.75
CA PRO A 130 9.95 12.84 -9.31
C PRO A 130 9.04 13.75 -8.46
N GLY A 131 8.36 14.72 -9.07
CA GLY A 131 7.38 15.60 -8.42
C GLY A 131 5.99 14.99 -8.25
N LEU A 132 5.71 13.82 -8.83
CA LEU A 132 4.45 13.11 -8.61
C LEU A 132 4.37 12.61 -7.16
N SER A 133 3.19 12.74 -6.56
CA SER A 133 2.90 12.14 -5.26
C SER A 133 2.66 10.64 -5.43
N LEU A 134 3.72 9.88 -5.67
CA LEU A 134 3.73 8.42 -5.85
C LEU A 134 4.90 7.80 -5.08
N SER A 135 4.69 6.59 -4.57
CA SER A 135 5.75 5.80 -3.93
C SER A 135 6.37 4.85 -4.95
N VAL A 136 7.61 5.10 -5.36
CA VAL A 136 8.35 4.18 -6.23
C VAL A 136 8.86 3.00 -5.43
N VAL A 137 8.47 1.79 -5.82
CA VAL A 137 8.90 0.54 -5.18
C VAL A 137 10.19 0.03 -5.80
N ALA A 138 10.37 0.23 -7.11
CA ALA A 138 11.56 -0.16 -7.83
C ALA A 138 11.73 0.62 -9.13
N PHE A 139 12.99 0.77 -9.56
CA PHE A 139 13.36 1.14 -10.92
C PHE A 139 13.82 -0.13 -11.65
N GLN A 140 13.36 -0.34 -12.88
CA GLN A 140 13.66 -1.53 -13.68
C GLN A 140 14.15 -1.16 -15.09
N PRO A 141 15.34 -1.60 -15.50
CA PRO A 141 15.78 -1.48 -16.89
C PRO A 141 14.77 -2.14 -17.83
N THR A 142 14.20 -1.36 -18.73
CA THR A 142 13.16 -1.81 -19.66
C THR A 142 13.57 -1.44 -21.09
N PRO A 143 14.02 -2.41 -21.89
CA PRO A 143 14.44 -2.17 -23.27
C PRO A 143 13.31 -1.56 -24.10
N GLY A 144 13.67 -0.60 -24.94
CA GLY A 144 12.71 0.08 -25.83
C GLY A 144 12.05 1.33 -25.25
N LEU A 145 12.27 1.63 -23.96
CA LEU A 145 11.89 2.91 -23.39
C LEU A 145 12.82 4.03 -23.86
N ARG A 146 12.24 5.22 -24.09
CA ARG A 146 13.00 6.44 -24.43
C ARG A 146 13.23 7.35 -23.23
N ARG A 147 12.43 7.18 -22.19
CA ARG A 147 12.44 7.96 -20.94
C ARG A 147 11.86 7.10 -19.83
N GLU A 148 11.99 7.59 -18.60
CA GLU A 148 11.37 6.96 -17.45
C GLU A 148 9.84 7.03 -17.54
N GLU A 149 9.19 5.89 -17.40
CA GLU A 149 7.73 5.77 -17.38
C GLU A 149 7.31 4.68 -16.41
N ILE A 150 6.08 4.74 -15.94
CA ILE A 150 5.53 3.78 -14.99
C ILE A 150 5.14 2.52 -15.76
N ILE A 151 5.89 1.44 -15.56
CA ILE A 151 5.68 0.16 -16.25
C ILE A 151 4.74 -0.77 -15.50
N GLU A 152 4.53 -0.53 -14.20
CA GLU A 152 3.59 -1.29 -13.39
C GLU A 152 3.07 -0.45 -12.21
N THR A 153 1.75 -0.42 -12.06
CA THR A 153 1.12 0.00 -10.80
C THR A 153 1.03 -1.22 -9.88
N VAL A 154 1.69 -1.17 -8.72
CA VAL A 154 1.64 -2.22 -7.68
C VAL A 154 0.42 -2.03 -6.77
N ARG A 155 0.10 -0.76 -6.53
CA ARG A 155 -1.04 -0.33 -5.72
C ARG A 155 -1.60 0.97 -6.32
N PRO A 156 -2.91 1.07 -6.57
CA PRO A 156 -3.48 2.27 -7.17
C PRO A 156 -3.51 3.42 -6.17
N THR A 157 -3.54 4.64 -6.68
CA THR A 157 -3.87 5.82 -5.87
C THR A 157 -5.39 5.84 -5.66
N VAL A 158 -5.86 6.13 -4.45
CA VAL A 158 -7.30 6.18 -4.14
C VAL A 158 -7.67 7.50 -3.46
N TYR A 159 -8.70 8.15 -3.99
CA TYR A 159 -9.35 9.32 -3.42
C TYR A 159 -10.77 8.99 -2.98
N LEU A 160 -11.26 9.70 -1.96
CA LEU A 160 -12.66 9.72 -1.56
C LEU A 160 -13.11 11.18 -1.51
N GLY A 161 -13.87 11.61 -2.52
CA GLY A 161 -14.05 13.03 -2.83
C GLY A 161 -12.68 13.69 -3.03
N ASP A 162 -12.46 14.85 -2.41
CA ASP A 162 -11.18 15.58 -2.52
C ASP A 162 -10.06 15.02 -1.63
N ARG A 163 -10.34 13.96 -0.84
CA ARG A 163 -9.38 13.43 0.13
C ARG A 163 -8.59 12.27 -0.46
N HIS A 164 -7.27 12.43 -0.51
CA HIS A 164 -6.34 11.35 -0.80
C HIS A 164 -6.29 10.36 0.38
N ILE A 165 -6.79 9.13 0.17
CA ILE A 165 -6.88 8.10 1.23
C ILE A 165 -5.87 6.96 1.04
N GLN A 166 -5.23 6.87 -0.13
CA GLN A 166 -4.19 5.88 -0.40
C GLN A 166 -3.21 6.35 -1.47
N MET A 167 -1.94 6.44 -1.09
CA MET A 167 -0.81 6.68 -1.99
C MET A 167 -0.60 5.54 -2.98
N GLY A 168 -0.47 5.87 -4.27
CA GLY A 168 -0.09 4.91 -5.31
C GLY A 168 1.31 4.38 -5.13
N GLN A 169 1.52 3.11 -5.47
CA GLN A 169 2.82 2.46 -5.50
C GLN A 169 3.10 1.94 -6.90
N VAL A 170 4.27 2.28 -7.43
CA VAL A 170 4.60 2.06 -8.84
C VAL A 170 6.01 1.50 -9.02
N ILE A 171 6.21 0.83 -10.15
CA ILE A 171 7.52 0.44 -10.66
C ILE A 171 7.78 1.30 -11.89
N VAL A 172 8.94 1.94 -11.90
CA VAL A 172 9.37 2.83 -12.99
C VAL A 172 10.31 2.06 -13.90
N GLY A 173 10.01 2.03 -15.20
CA GLY A 173 10.91 1.55 -16.21
C GLY A 173 11.95 2.61 -16.53
N THR A 174 13.22 2.24 -16.56
CA THR A 174 14.33 3.11 -17.01
C THR A 174 14.81 2.63 -18.37
N PRO A 175 15.15 3.55 -19.30
CA PRO A 175 15.76 3.16 -20.57
C PRO A 175 17.10 2.43 -20.33
N ASP A 176 17.50 1.57 -21.28
CA ASP A 176 18.84 0.98 -21.24
C ASP A 176 19.89 2.10 -21.28
N PRO A 177 20.97 1.98 -20.50
CA PRO A 177 22.08 2.91 -20.62
C PRO A 177 22.58 2.86 -22.06
N PRO A 178 22.86 4.02 -22.69
CA PRO A 178 23.41 4.03 -24.03
C PRO A 178 24.68 3.17 -24.01
N GLU A 179 24.71 2.16 -24.88
CA GLU A 179 25.87 1.29 -25.08
C GLU A 179 27.09 2.20 -25.28
N THR A 180 27.87 2.36 -24.23
CA THR A 180 29.08 3.19 -24.28
C THR A 180 30.05 2.40 -25.13
N PRO A 181 30.41 2.87 -26.34
CA PRO A 181 31.37 2.13 -27.16
C PRO A 181 32.67 1.98 -26.36
N PRO A 182 33.30 0.79 -26.37
CA PRO A 182 34.49 0.56 -25.57
C PRO A 182 35.57 1.58 -25.97
N ALA A 183 35.93 2.44 -25.01
CA ALA A 183 37.08 3.33 -25.10
C ALA A 183 38.35 2.47 -25.14
N GLY A 184 38.76 2.04 -26.34
CA GLY A 184 39.92 1.17 -26.49
C GLY A 184 40.26 0.72 -27.92
N ALA A 185 39.73 1.37 -28.96
CA ALA A 185 40.05 1.03 -30.35
C ALA A 185 40.80 2.16 -31.10
N GLU A 186 41.56 2.98 -30.39
CA GLU A 186 42.35 4.07 -30.99
C GLU A 186 43.79 4.07 -30.50
N GLU A 187 44.51 2.94 -30.65
CA GLU A 187 45.98 2.91 -30.55
C GLU A 187 46.54 1.69 -31.30
N ALA A 188 46.23 1.58 -32.59
CA ALA A 188 46.88 0.60 -33.48
C ALA A 188 46.96 1.10 -34.94
N ARG A 189 47.29 2.38 -35.14
CA ARG A 189 47.87 2.88 -36.40
C ARG A 189 48.84 4.00 -36.05
N THR A 190 50.01 3.98 -36.69
CA THR A 190 51.22 4.83 -36.44
C THR A 190 52.08 4.21 -35.33
N ARG A 191 53.30 3.69 -35.56
CA ARG A 191 54.26 3.78 -36.66
C ARG A 191 55.30 2.68 -36.48
#